data_AF-A0A1T4VF06-F1
#
_entry.id   AF-A0A1T4VF06-F1
#
_cell.length_a   1.000
_cell.length_b   1.000
_cell.length_c   1.000
_cell.angle_alpha   90.00
_cell.angle_beta   90.00
_cell.angle_gamma   90.00
#
_symmetry.space_group_name_H-M   'P 1'
#
loop_
_entity.id
_entity.type
_entity.pdbx_description
1 polymer ?
#
loop_
_entity_poly.entity_id
_entity_poly.type
_entity_poly.pdbx_seq_one_letter_code
_entity_poly.pdbx_strand_id
1 'polypeptide(L)'
;MKKRFQRLSAEELQKWRSTGEEFTLVDVLLPELHQAKRIPEAENACVFDMEFVEMVLELVESSESRVVLYGESEDGRDAVIAAEKLDRQGFRNVWILAGGLWGWVEKGLETTGTERIPKEEGLLLFNGQYELSRSQSLIHWAGRNAKSVHTGTLRASRGQIDVRDGGLTGSFTIPLNTMRNTDLEDESLKNLLILHLLSDDFFFADEFPEARYHISGASPVEGASPGMPNYEIRGELELRGERLPLPLLATVSNLEERNVSIAANFDFDRTQWGVVYGSGRLFARLGYHLVFDLISIDLHVLMKKKDEAHGA
;
A
#
# COMPACT_ATOMS: atom_id res chain seq x y z
N MET A 1 -23.65 -4.52 -20.40
CA MET A 1 -23.64 -5.99 -20.65
C MET A 1 -24.57 -6.64 -19.63
N LYS A 2 -25.48 -7.55 -20.04
CA LYS A 2 -26.30 -8.31 -19.09
C LYS A 2 -25.38 -9.29 -18.34
N LYS A 3 -25.38 -9.26 -17.01
CA LYS A 3 -24.68 -10.25 -16.17
C LYS A 3 -25.23 -11.65 -16.52
N ARG A 4 -24.34 -12.60 -16.82
CA ARG A 4 -24.69 -13.96 -17.27
C ARG A 4 -24.58 -15.04 -16.18
N PHE A 5 -24.18 -14.66 -14.97
CA PHE A 5 -24.13 -15.55 -13.82
C PHE A 5 -25.35 -15.36 -12.92
N GLN A 6 -25.72 -16.43 -12.23
CA GLN A 6 -26.86 -16.50 -11.32
C GLN A 6 -26.37 -16.49 -9.87
N ARG A 7 -27.30 -16.33 -8.93
CA ARG A 7 -27.03 -16.43 -7.50
C ARG A 7 -27.90 -17.51 -6.89
N LEU A 8 -27.37 -18.24 -5.93
CA LEU A 8 -28.12 -19.18 -5.11
C LEU A 8 -27.83 -18.97 -3.63
N SER A 9 -28.78 -19.36 -2.80
CA SER A 9 -28.67 -19.38 -1.35
C SER A 9 -27.94 -20.64 -0.86
N ALA A 10 -27.45 -20.58 0.39
CA ALA A 10 -26.85 -21.73 1.05
C ALA A 10 -27.82 -22.93 1.18
N GLU A 11 -29.12 -22.68 1.38
CA GLU A 11 -30.15 -23.72 1.45
C GLU A 11 -30.38 -24.39 0.09
N GLU A 12 -30.38 -23.61 -1.00
CA GLU A 12 -30.45 -24.15 -2.36
C GLU A 12 -29.22 -25.02 -2.67
N LEU A 13 -28.02 -24.57 -2.29
CA LEU A 13 -26.80 -25.35 -2.49
C LEU A 13 -26.83 -26.64 -1.66
N GLN A 14 -27.28 -26.58 -0.39
CA GLN A 14 -27.47 -27.76 0.45
C GLN A 14 -28.50 -28.74 -0.15
N LYS A 15 -29.59 -28.21 -0.72
CA LYS A 15 -30.57 -29.02 -1.42
C LYS A 15 -29.92 -29.75 -2.60
N TRP A 16 -29.17 -29.05 -3.46
CA TRP A 16 -28.44 -29.64 -4.59
C TRP A 16 -27.50 -30.76 -4.14
N ARG A 17 -26.77 -30.56 -3.04
CA ARG A 17 -25.91 -31.61 -2.43
C ARG A 17 -26.72 -32.82 -1.99
N SER A 18 -27.83 -32.61 -1.28
CA SER A 18 -28.67 -33.70 -0.77
C SER A 18 -29.39 -34.49 -1.87
N THR A 19 -29.66 -33.85 -3.02
CA THR A 19 -30.34 -34.47 -4.17
C THR A 19 -29.36 -35.04 -5.21
N GLY A 20 -28.05 -34.89 -5.00
CA GLY A 20 -27.02 -35.38 -5.92
C GLY A 20 -26.98 -34.64 -7.25
N GLU A 21 -27.32 -33.34 -7.27
CA GLU A 21 -27.12 -32.53 -8.48
C GLU A 21 -25.62 -32.32 -8.73
N GLU A 22 -25.19 -32.44 -9.99
CA GLU A 22 -23.79 -32.26 -10.38
C GLU A 22 -23.41 -30.78 -10.47
N PHE A 23 -22.36 -30.40 -9.77
CA PHE A 23 -21.71 -29.10 -9.85
C PHE A 23 -20.28 -29.17 -9.29
N THR A 24 -19.42 -28.26 -9.73
CA THR A 24 -18.11 -28.03 -9.13
C THR A 24 -18.19 -26.83 -8.19
N LEU A 25 -17.86 -27.03 -6.92
CA LEU A 25 -17.80 -25.96 -5.92
C LEU A 25 -16.38 -25.39 -5.87
N VAL A 26 -16.25 -24.09 -6.12
CA VAL A 26 -14.95 -23.42 -6.18
C VAL A 26 -14.88 -22.31 -5.14
N ASP A 27 -13.92 -22.46 -4.24
CA ASP A 27 -13.49 -21.45 -3.29
C ASP A 27 -12.52 -20.50 -3.97
N VAL A 28 -12.91 -19.23 -4.10
CA VAL A 28 -12.12 -18.23 -4.82
C VAL A 28 -11.16 -17.43 -3.92
N LEU A 29 -11.05 -17.83 -2.65
CA LEU A 29 -10.22 -17.18 -1.64
C LEU A 29 -8.76 -17.65 -1.70
N LEU A 30 -7.91 -16.99 -0.92
CA LEU A 30 -6.50 -17.36 -0.76
C LEU A 30 -6.35 -18.81 -0.27
N PRO A 31 -5.32 -19.55 -0.73
CA PRO A 31 -5.08 -20.93 -0.31
C PRO A 31 -4.98 -21.11 1.21
N GLU A 32 -4.43 -20.14 1.93
CA GLU A 32 -4.29 -20.18 3.39
C GLU A 32 -5.66 -20.13 4.07
N LEU A 33 -6.58 -19.30 3.55
CA LEU A 33 -7.93 -19.21 4.08
C LEU A 33 -8.74 -20.46 3.74
N HIS A 34 -8.59 -20.99 2.52
CA HIS A 34 -9.19 -22.26 2.11
C HIS A 34 -8.75 -23.45 2.97
N GLN A 35 -7.46 -23.51 3.33
CA GLN A 35 -6.92 -24.51 4.25
C GLN A 35 -7.42 -24.30 5.68
N ALA A 36 -7.57 -23.05 6.10
CA ALA A 36 -8.08 -22.68 7.42
C ALA A 36 -9.56 -23.05 7.60
N LYS A 37 -10.41 -22.67 6.66
CA LYS A 37 -11.85 -22.91 6.69
C LYS A 37 -12.46 -22.81 5.29
N ARG A 38 -13.20 -23.84 4.88
CA ARG A 38 -13.91 -23.89 3.59
C ARG A 38 -15.23 -24.66 3.69
N ILE A 39 -16.07 -24.51 2.67
CA ILE A 39 -17.24 -25.37 2.51
C ILE A 39 -16.75 -26.78 2.11
N PRO A 40 -17.30 -27.88 2.65
CA PRO A 40 -16.84 -29.22 2.31
C PRO A 40 -16.97 -29.50 0.80
N GLU A 41 -16.01 -30.24 0.25
CA GLU A 41 -15.87 -30.56 -1.20
C GLU A 41 -15.52 -29.36 -2.10
N ALA A 42 -15.36 -28.16 -1.55
CA ALA A 42 -14.85 -27.05 -2.32
C ALA A 42 -13.40 -27.28 -2.75
N GLU A 43 -13.11 -27.00 -4.01
CA GLU A 43 -11.77 -26.93 -4.60
C GLU A 43 -11.32 -25.47 -4.65
N ASN A 44 -10.01 -25.21 -4.46
CA ASN A 44 -9.50 -23.83 -4.43
C ASN A 44 -9.03 -23.37 -5.82
N ALA A 45 -9.54 -22.23 -6.26
CA ALA A 45 -8.98 -21.47 -7.37
C ALA A 45 -9.01 -19.99 -7.00
N CYS A 46 -7.91 -19.49 -6.44
CA CYS A 46 -7.83 -18.12 -5.94
C CYS A 46 -8.07 -17.12 -7.08
N VAL A 47 -9.03 -16.21 -6.90
CA VAL A 47 -9.38 -15.22 -7.94
C VAL A 47 -8.24 -14.26 -8.24
N PHE A 48 -7.25 -14.12 -7.36
CA PHE A 48 -6.10 -13.24 -7.56
C PHE A 48 -5.02 -13.86 -8.45
N ASP A 49 -5.04 -15.18 -8.64
CA ASP A 49 -4.06 -15.87 -9.47
C ASP A 49 -4.27 -15.54 -10.95
N MET A 50 -3.14 -15.42 -11.68
CA MET A 50 -3.18 -15.16 -13.13
C MET A 50 -3.76 -16.37 -13.86
N GLU A 51 -3.46 -17.58 -13.39
CA GLU A 51 -3.98 -18.86 -13.90
C GLU A 51 -5.38 -19.22 -13.37
N PHE A 52 -6.10 -18.31 -12.71
CA PHE A 52 -7.42 -18.61 -12.12
C PHE A 52 -8.37 -19.34 -13.08
N VAL A 53 -8.41 -18.92 -14.35
CA VAL A 53 -9.32 -19.53 -15.35
C VAL A 53 -8.88 -20.95 -15.68
N GLU A 54 -7.58 -21.14 -15.89
CA GLU A 54 -6.96 -22.43 -16.19
C GLU A 54 -7.16 -23.40 -15.03
N MET A 55 -6.99 -22.93 -13.78
CA MET A 55 -7.30 -23.72 -12.58
C MET A 55 -8.75 -24.18 -12.58
N VAL A 56 -9.72 -23.29 -12.87
CA VAL A 56 -11.13 -23.69 -12.94
C VAL A 56 -11.39 -24.67 -14.09
N LEU A 57 -10.73 -24.51 -15.24
CA LEU A 57 -10.84 -25.44 -16.37
C LEU A 57 -10.31 -26.84 -16.03
N GLU A 58 -9.32 -26.97 -15.16
CA GLU A 58 -8.81 -28.26 -14.68
C GLU A 58 -9.78 -28.96 -13.71
N LEU A 59 -10.67 -28.19 -13.05
CA LEU A 59 -11.67 -28.69 -12.09
C LEU A 59 -13.00 -29.09 -12.74
N VAL A 60 -13.19 -28.81 -14.03
CA VAL A 60 -14.44 -29.07 -14.75
C VAL A 60 -14.20 -29.89 -16.01
N GLU A 61 -15.22 -30.63 -16.46
CA GLU A 61 -15.13 -31.37 -17.72
C GLU A 61 -15.18 -30.44 -18.95
N SER A 62 -15.91 -29.32 -18.85
CA SER A 62 -16.04 -28.33 -19.92
C SER A 62 -16.53 -26.98 -19.39
N SER A 63 -16.50 -25.94 -20.23
CA SER A 63 -17.06 -24.61 -19.91
C SER A 63 -18.59 -24.58 -19.79
N GLU A 64 -19.28 -25.68 -20.13
CA GLU A 64 -20.72 -25.85 -19.94
C GLU A 64 -21.07 -26.49 -18.59
N SER A 65 -20.07 -27.07 -17.89
CA SER A 65 -20.24 -27.64 -16.55
C SER A 65 -20.76 -26.59 -15.58
N ARG A 66 -21.58 -27.02 -14.62
CA ARG A 66 -22.14 -26.12 -13.60
C ARG A 66 -21.06 -25.79 -12.57
N VAL A 67 -20.71 -24.51 -12.46
CA VAL A 67 -19.71 -24.02 -11.50
C VAL A 67 -20.40 -23.15 -10.47
N VAL A 68 -20.19 -23.46 -9.19
CA VAL A 68 -20.63 -22.64 -8.06
C VAL A 68 -19.40 -21.99 -7.43
N LEU A 69 -19.34 -20.67 -7.49
CA LEU A 69 -18.28 -19.85 -6.92
C LEU A 69 -18.72 -19.31 -5.56
N TYR A 70 -17.84 -19.30 -4.58
CA TYR A 70 -18.05 -18.52 -3.36
C TYR A 70 -16.77 -17.76 -2.97
N GLY A 71 -16.97 -16.57 -2.42
CA GLY A 71 -15.94 -15.74 -1.83
C GLY A 71 -16.15 -15.65 -0.32
N GLU A 72 -15.58 -14.62 0.31
CA GLU A 72 -15.55 -14.54 1.77
C GLU A 72 -16.96 -14.24 2.32
N SER A 73 -17.57 -13.18 1.81
CA SER A 73 -18.86 -12.65 2.28
C SER A 73 -19.66 -12.02 1.14
N GLU A 74 -20.86 -11.52 1.46
CA GLU A 74 -21.70 -10.75 0.52
C GLU A 74 -21.12 -9.36 0.19
N ASP A 75 -20.31 -8.79 1.09
CA ASP A 75 -19.71 -7.46 0.92
C ASP A 75 -18.47 -7.51 -0.02
N GLY A 76 -17.86 -8.68 -0.13
CA GLY A 76 -16.73 -8.94 -1.02
C GLY A 76 -17.12 -8.94 -2.50
N ARG A 77 -16.13 -8.70 -3.36
CA ARG A 77 -16.30 -8.80 -4.82
C ARG A 77 -15.65 -10.05 -5.43
N ASP A 78 -15.04 -10.90 -4.62
CA ASP A 78 -14.19 -12.01 -5.07
C ASP A 78 -14.93 -12.96 -6.01
N ALA A 79 -16.07 -13.50 -5.58
CA ALA A 79 -16.90 -14.40 -6.39
C ALA A 79 -17.51 -13.72 -7.63
N VAL A 80 -17.81 -12.41 -7.54
CA VAL A 80 -18.34 -11.65 -8.68
C VAL A 80 -17.25 -11.45 -9.73
N ILE A 81 -16.04 -11.10 -9.33
CA ILE A 81 -14.89 -10.96 -10.23
C ILE A 81 -14.53 -12.31 -10.86
N ALA A 82 -14.52 -13.39 -10.06
CA ALA A 82 -14.33 -14.74 -10.54
C ALA A 82 -15.38 -15.12 -11.61
N ALA A 83 -16.67 -14.83 -11.36
CA ALA A 83 -17.74 -15.09 -12.32
C ALA A 83 -17.59 -14.27 -13.61
N GLU A 84 -17.16 -13.01 -13.51
CA GLU A 84 -16.87 -12.16 -14.69
C GLU A 84 -15.67 -12.67 -15.49
N LYS A 85 -14.63 -13.20 -14.82
CA LYS A 85 -13.48 -13.84 -15.50
C LYS A 85 -13.96 -15.07 -16.29
N LEU A 86 -14.78 -15.94 -15.69
CA LEU A 86 -15.31 -17.13 -16.37
C LEU A 86 -16.27 -16.78 -17.53
N ASP A 87 -17.14 -15.78 -17.37
CA ASP A 87 -18.05 -15.34 -18.45
C ASP A 87 -17.29 -14.85 -19.70
N ARG A 88 -16.17 -14.13 -19.52
CA ARG A 88 -15.30 -13.70 -20.63
C ARG A 88 -14.67 -14.87 -21.37
N GLN A 89 -14.50 -16.00 -20.68
CA GLN A 89 -13.94 -17.24 -21.22
C GLN A 89 -15.02 -18.19 -21.76
N GLY A 90 -16.27 -17.71 -21.78
CA GLY A 90 -17.38 -18.40 -22.43
C GLY A 90 -18.18 -19.31 -21.52
N PHE A 91 -17.84 -19.44 -20.23
CA PHE A 91 -18.64 -20.21 -19.28
C PHE A 91 -20.07 -19.66 -19.19
N ARG A 92 -21.06 -20.56 -19.26
CA ARG A 92 -22.49 -20.18 -19.29
C ARG A 92 -23.28 -20.59 -18.06
N ASN A 93 -22.77 -21.55 -17.28
CA ASN A 93 -23.48 -22.12 -16.14
C ASN A 93 -22.77 -21.79 -14.81
N VAL A 94 -22.55 -20.49 -14.59
CA VAL A 94 -21.85 -19.97 -13.41
C VAL A 94 -22.86 -19.44 -12.40
N TRP A 95 -22.68 -19.87 -11.15
CA TRP A 95 -23.47 -19.47 -10.01
C TRP A 95 -22.59 -18.89 -8.92
N ILE A 96 -23.09 -17.90 -8.19
CA ILE A 96 -22.44 -17.35 -7.00
C ILE A 96 -23.26 -17.75 -5.78
N LEU A 97 -22.62 -18.37 -4.79
CA LEU A 97 -23.21 -18.60 -3.48
C LEU A 97 -23.35 -17.25 -2.75
N ALA A 98 -24.58 -16.81 -2.53
CA ALA A 98 -24.89 -15.60 -1.78
C ALA A 98 -24.45 -15.75 -0.32
N GLY A 99 -23.88 -14.69 0.24
CA GLY A 99 -23.30 -14.69 1.59
C GLY A 99 -21.89 -15.27 1.71
N GLY A 100 -21.37 -15.96 0.67
CA GLY A 100 -20.02 -16.53 0.71
C GLY A 100 -19.82 -17.56 1.82
N LEU A 101 -18.56 -17.74 2.23
CA LEU A 101 -18.17 -18.62 3.34
C LEU A 101 -18.82 -18.19 4.66
N TRP A 102 -18.86 -16.89 4.95
CA TRP A 102 -19.38 -16.42 6.24
C TRP A 102 -20.90 -16.51 6.33
N GLY A 103 -21.63 -16.25 5.25
CA GLY A 103 -23.07 -16.51 5.20
C GLY A 103 -23.43 -17.99 5.30
N TRP A 104 -22.53 -18.89 4.87
CA TRP A 104 -22.66 -20.33 5.11
C TRP A 104 -22.48 -20.67 6.60
N VAL A 105 -21.44 -20.12 7.23
CA VAL A 105 -21.15 -20.32 8.67
C VAL A 105 -22.25 -19.74 9.56
N GLU A 106 -22.78 -18.55 9.26
CA GLU A 106 -23.86 -17.90 10.03
C GLU A 106 -25.13 -18.75 10.07
N LYS A 107 -25.37 -19.58 9.06
CA LYS A 107 -26.48 -20.52 9.00
C LYS A 107 -26.23 -21.82 9.77
N GLY A 108 -25.08 -21.95 10.42
CA GLY A 108 -24.69 -23.14 11.19
C GLY A 108 -24.40 -24.36 10.32
N LEU A 109 -24.06 -24.14 9.03
CA LEU A 109 -23.72 -25.22 8.11
C LEU A 109 -22.27 -25.66 8.29
N GLU A 110 -22.00 -26.94 8.04
CA GLU A 110 -20.69 -27.55 8.29
C GLU A 110 -19.58 -26.96 7.42
N THR A 111 -18.38 -26.81 8.00
CA THR A 111 -17.14 -26.41 7.32
C THR A 111 -16.03 -27.43 7.55
N THR A 112 -15.03 -27.43 6.69
CA THR A 112 -13.81 -28.23 6.81
C THR A 112 -12.59 -27.32 6.87
N GLY A 113 -11.55 -27.69 7.61
CA GLY A 113 -10.29 -26.93 7.67
C GLY A 113 -9.56 -27.09 9.00
N THR A 114 -8.53 -26.28 9.21
CA THR A 114 -7.77 -26.25 10.48
C THR A 114 -8.41 -25.40 11.57
N GLU A 115 -9.44 -24.62 11.25
CA GLU A 115 -10.10 -23.62 12.11
C GLU A 115 -9.18 -22.47 12.57
N ARG A 116 -7.97 -22.36 11.99
CA ARG A 116 -7.01 -21.29 12.28
C ARG A 116 -7.07 -20.22 11.23
N ILE A 117 -8.00 -19.30 11.40
CA ILE A 117 -8.22 -18.20 10.46
C ILE A 117 -7.13 -17.14 10.68
N PRO A 118 -6.38 -16.75 9.64
CA PRO A 118 -5.42 -15.65 9.75
C PRO A 118 -6.13 -14.41 10.28
N LYS A 119 -5.61 -13.81 11.35
CA LYS A 119 -6.14 -12.53 11.85
C LYS A 119 -5.65 -11.42 10.95
N GLU A 120 -6.54 -10.53 10.55
CA GLU A 120 -6.14 -9.18 10.16
C GLU A 120 -5.51 -8.50 11.38
N GLU A 121 -4.25 -8.07 11.28
CA GLU A 121 -3.52 -7.48 12.40
C GLU A 121 -4.08 -6.08 12.72
N GLY A 122 -5.05 -6.04 13.64
CA GLY A 122 -5.62 -4.82 14.20
C GLY A 122 -4.68 -4.16 15.21
N LEU A 123 -3.64 -3.47 14.71
CA LEU A 123 -2.81 -2.38 15.25
C LEU A 123 -1.41 -2.49 14.61
N LEU A 124 -0.99 -1.45 13.90
CA LEU A 124 0.21 -1.47 13.05
C LEU A 124 1.50 -1.06 13.78
N LEU A 125 1.41 -0.66 15.03
CA LEU A 125 2.53 -0.15 15.79
C LEU A 125 2.49 -0.71 17.21
N PHE A 126 3.44 -1.57 17.52
CA PHE A 126 3.62 -2.11 18.86
C PHE A 126 4.46 -1.14 19.70
N ASN A 127 4.16 -1.01 21.00
CA ASN A 127 4.99 -0.24 21.93
C ASN A 127 6.48 -0.66 21.80
N GLY A 128 7.38 0.32 21.82
CA GLY A 128 8.82 0.10 21.70
C GLY A 128 9.50 1.12 20.81
N GLN A 129 10.80 0.90 20.61
CA GLN A 129 11.63 1.75 19.75
C GLN A 129 11.87 1.11 18.41
N TYR A 130 11.91 1.94 17.38
CA TYR A 130 12.16 1.57 16.02
C TYR A 130 13.30 2.39 15.44
N GLU A 131 14.15 1.77 14.61
CA GLU A 131 15.27 2.43 13.94
C GLU A 131 15.19 2.26 12.43
N LEU A 132 15.54 3.32 11.71
CA LEU A 132 15.55 3.36 10.26
C LEU A 132 16.49 2.30 9.65
N SER A 133 15.95 1.48 8.74
CA SER A 133 16.75 0.64 7.85
C SER A 133 17.21 1.44 6.63
N ARG A 134 18.44 1.94 6.66
CA ARG A 134 18.99 2.82 5.60
C ARG A 134 19.00 2.19 4.21
N SER A 135 19.27 0.88 4.12
CA SER A 135 19.34 0.16 2.85
C SER A 135 17.96 -0.08 2.23
N GLN A 136 16.92 -0.14 3.06
CA GLN A 136 15.54 -0.44 2.68
C GLN A 136 14.64 0.80 2.66
N SER A 137 15.22 1.98 2.87
CA SER A 137 14.50 3.26 2.87
C SER A 137 15.00 4.14 1.72
N LEU A 138 14.06 4.77 1.02
CA LEU A 138 14.32 5.62 -0.13
C LEU A 138 13.25 6.72 -0.22
N ILE A 139 13.69 7.90 -0.60
CA ILE A 139 12.80 9.04 -0.85
C ILE A 139 12.94 9.37 -2.32
N HIS A 140 11.84 9.40 -3.06
CA HIS A 140 11.78 9.89 -4.42
C HIS A 140 11.27 11.32 -4.42
N TRP A 141 11.84 12.14 -5.30
CA TRP A 141 11.40 13.52 -5.50
C TRP A 141 11.12 13.79 -6.98
N ALA A 142 10.19 14.71 -7.24
CA ALA A 142 9.95 15.26 -8.58
C ALA A 142 9.79 16.78 -8.54
N GLY A 143 10.65 17.47 -9.28
CA GLY A 143 10.59 18.90 -9.54
C GLY A 143 10.14 19.18 -10.97
N ARG A 144 9.41 20.27 -11.21
CA ARG A 144 8.77 20.54 -12.50
C ARG A 144 8.95 21.99 -12.95
N ASN A 145 8.98 22.18 -14.26
CA ASN A 145 8.73 23.46 -14.90
C ASN A 145 7.72 23.29 -16.04
N ALA A 146 7.50 24.33 -16.83
CA ALA A 146 6.54 24.30 -17.93
C ALA A 146 6.89 23.33 -19.09
N LYS A 147 8.12 22.83 -19.16
CA LYS A 147 8.65 22.04 -20.28
C LYS A 147 9.25 20.69 -19.87
N SER A 148 9.67 20.54 -18.63
CA SER A 148 10.35 19.35 -18.12
C SER A 148 9.92 19.01 -16.70
N VAL A 149 10.12 17.73 -16.39
CA VAL A 149 10.06 17.17 -15.05
C VAL A 149 11.41 16.53 -14.80
N HIS A 150 12.01 16.81 -13.65
CA HIS A 150 13.18 16.09 -13.18
C HIS A 150 12.80 15.26 -11.98
N THR A 151 13.29 14.03 -11.94
CA THR A 151 13.06 13.09 -10.84
C THR A 151 14.37 12.63 -10.25
N GLY A 152 14.30 12.18 -9.01
CA GLY A 152 15.48 11.71 -8.34
C GLY A 152 15.19 11.04 -7.03
N THR A 153 16.27 10.77 -6.29
CA THR A 153 16.21 10.14 -4.99
C THR A 153 17.00 10.90 -3.93
N LEU A 154 16.65 10.65 -2.68
CA LEU A 154 17.32 11.06 -1.44
C LEU A 154 17.33 9.87 -0.47
N ARG A 155 18.29 9.83 0.45
CA ARG A 155 18.37 8.79 1.48
C ARG A 155 18.39 9.41 2.86
N ALA A 156 17.53 8.90 3.75
CA ALA A 156 17.64 9.19 5.16
C ALA A 156 18.89 8.48 5.75
N SER A 157 19.69 9.20 6.54
CA SER A 157 20.87 8.66 7.20
C SER A 157 20.57 8.08 8.56
N ARG A 158 19.57 8.63 9.25
CA ARG A 158 19.13 8.23 10.59
C ARG A 158 17.64 8.45 10.71
N GLY A 159 16.99 7.62 11.51
CA GLY A 159 15.63 7.83 11.93
C GLY A 159 15.29 6.96 13.12
N GLN A 160 14.52 7.50 14.05
CA GLN A 160 14.05 6.78 15.21
C GLN A 160 12.59 7.14 15.47
N ILE A 161 11.79 6.13 15.76
CA ILE A 161 10.41 6.28 16.23
C ILE A 161 10.29 5.60 17.59
N ASP A 162 9.63 6.24 18.54
CA ASP A 162 9.30 5.70 19.85
C ASP A 162 7.77 5.67 19.97
N VAL A 163 7.23 4.47 20.21
CA VAL A 163 5.79 4.21 20.35
C VAL A 163 5.51 3.82 21.79
N ARG A 164 4.64 4.58 22.48
CA ARG A 164 4.22 4.31 23.87
C ARG A 164 2.77 4.68 24.06
N ASP A 165 2.00 3.74 24.60
CA ASP A 165 0.62 3.94 25.05
C ASP A 165 -0.26 4.62 23.97
N GLY A 166 -0.08 4.20 22.72
CA GLY A 166 -0.78 4.75 21.55
C GLY A 166 -0.22 6.07 21.00
N GLY A 167 0.72 6.71 21.70
CA GLY A 167 1.48 7.86 21.21
C GLY A 167 2.69 7.45 20.36
N LEU A 168 3.02 8.28 19.38
CA LEU A 168 4.20 8.13 18.51
C LEU A 168 4.99 9.44 18.46
N THR A 169 6.29 9.37 18.73
CA THR A 169 7.21 10.49 18.50
C THR A 169 8.43 10.00 17.74
N GLY A 170 9.18 10.89 17.11
CA GLY A 170 10.35 10.48 16.36
C GLY A 170 11.04 11.58 15.59
N SER A 171 12.07 11.20 14.86
CA SER A 171 12.70 12.08 13.90
C SER A 171 13.40 11.31 12.79
N PHE A 172 13.57 11.96 11.65
CA PHE A 172 14.35 11.51 10.51
C PHE A 172 15.36 12.58 10.10
N THR A 173 16.56 12.16 9.71
CA THR A 173 17.61 13.04 9.18
C THR A 173 17.95 12.61 7.76
N ILE A 174 17.92 13.57 6.84
CA ILE A 174 18.10 13.37 5.40
C ILE A 174 19.26 14.27 4.95
N PRO A 175 20.48 13.73 4.78
CA PRO A 175 21.58 14.51 4.25
C PRO A 175 21.35 14.81 2.77
N LEU A 176 21.43 16.09 2.42
CA LEU A 176 21.14 16.55 1.06
C LEU A 176 22.18 16.09 0.04
N ASN A 177 23.42 15.82 0.49
CA ASN A 177 24.47 15.24 -0.36
C ASN A 177 24.14 13.82 -0.88
N THR A 178 23.09 13.18 -0.38
CA THR A 178 22.57 11.91 -0.91
C THR A 178 21.69 12.09 -2.14
N MET A 179 21.38 13.32 -2.54
CA MET A 179 20.49 13.62 -3.65
C MET A 179 21.06 13.12 -4.98
N ARG A 180 20.26 12.39 -5.75
CA ARG A 180 20.62 11.89 -7.09
C ARG A 180 19.51 12.19 -8.07
N ASN A 181 19.86 12.47 -9.33
CA ASN A 181 18.91 12.55 -10.44
C ASN A 181 18.76 11.18 -11.10
N THR A 182 17.54 10.83 -11.51
CA THR A 182 17.23 9.51 -12.10
C THR A 182 16.58 9.57 -13.47
N ASP A 183 16.10 10.73 -13.94
CA ASP A 183 15.45 10.85 -15.25
C ASP A 183 16.40 11.15 -16.41
N LEU A 184 17.47 11.92 -16.19
CA LEU A 184 18.39 12.27 -17.26
C LEU A 184 19.25 11.07 -17.64
N GLU A 185 19.71 10.98 -18.89
CA GLU A 185 20.65 9.94 -19.31
C GLU A 185 22.10 10.43 -19.20
N ASP A 186 22.37 11.68 -19.57
CA ASP A 186 23.71 12.27 -19.56
C ASP A 186 24.21 12.58 -18.14
N GLU A 187 25.31 11.95 -17.74
CA GLU A 187 25.90 12.11 -16.41
C GLU A 187 26.38 13.54 -16.10
N SER A 188 26.83 14.29 -17.12
CA SER A 188 27.26 15.67 -16.93
C SER A 188 26.07 16.56 -16.60
N LEU A 189 24.94 16.36 -17.27
CA LEU A 189 23.68 17.07 -17.01
C LEU A 189 23.09 16.68 -15.64
N LYS A 190 23.14 15.40 -15.25
CA LYS A 190 22.76 14.97 -13.89
C LYS A 190 23.56 15.71 -12.83
N ASN A 191 24.89 15.69 -12.97
CA ASN A 191 25.78 16.30 -11.99
C ASN A 191 25.60 17.82 -11.93
N LEU A 192 25.42 18.48 -13.08
CA LEU A 192 25.15 19.92 -13.13
C LEU A 192 23.84 20.27 -12.43
N LEU A 193 22.77 19.50 -12.67
CA LEU A 193 21.48 19.71 -12.01
C LEU A 193 21.61 19.53 -10.49
N ILE A 194 22.23 18.44 -10.03
CA ILE A 194 22.41 18.19 -8.59
C ILE A 194 23.27 19.28 -7.95
N LEU A 195 24.35 19.72 -8.62
CA LEU A 195 25.17 20.82 -8.13
C LEU A 195 24.35 22.11 -7.96
N HIS A 196 23.47 22.42 -8.92
CA HIS A 196 22.59 23.60 -8.83
C HIS A 196 21.54 23.47 -7.72
N LEU A 197 20.93 22.30 -7.56
CA LEU A 197 19.99 22.06 -6.46
C LEU A 197 20.64 22.19 -5.08
N LEU A 198 21.91 21.81 -4.94
CA LEU A 198 22.64 21.92 -3.69
C LEU A 198 23.18 23.34 -3.41
N SER A 199 23.23 24.22 -4.41
CA SER A 199 23.75 25.58 -4.24
C SER A 199 22.78 26.50 -3.48
N ASP A 200 23.25 27.71 -3.18
CA ASP A 200 22.50 28.78 -2.50
C ASP A 200 21.24 29.26 -3.25
N ASP A 201 21.17 29.04 -4.56
CA ASP A 201 19.95 29.21 -5.35
C ASP A 201 18.81 28.31 -4.84
N PHE A 202 19.10 27.10 -4.34
CA PHE A 202 18.11 26.09 -3.98
C PHE A 202 18.15 25.63 -2.53
N PHE A 203 18.88 24.57 -2.17
CA PHE A 203 18.84 24.04 -0.80
C PHE A 203 19.97 24.58 0.08
N PHE A 204 20.96 25.25 -0.52
CA PHE A 204 22.12 25.81 0.15
C PHE A 204 22.80 24.81 1.09
N ALA A 205 23.11 23.63 0.55
CA ALA A 205 23.53 22.47 1.33
C ALA A 205 24.90 22.62 2.01
N ASP A 206 25.74 23.57 1.57
CA ASP A 206 26.99 23.88 2.25
C ASP A 206 26.76 24.47 3.65
N GLU A 207 25.70 25.27 3.83
CA GLU A 207 25.30 25.84 5.13
C GLU A 207 24.25 24.98 5.85
N PHE A 208 23.34 24.37 5.08
CA PHE A 208 22.25 23.53 5.60
C PHE A 208 22.34 22.11 5.04
N PRO A 209 23.29 21.28 5.49
CA PRO A 209 23.63 20.01 4.86
C PRO A 209 22.57 18.91 5.01
N GLU A 210 21.62 19.08 5.92
CA GLU A 210 20.62 18.07 6.25
C GLU A 210 19.23 18.71 6.34
N ALA A 211 18.22 17.99 5.82
CA ALA A 211 16.84 18.20 6.21
C ALA A 211 16.49 17.29 7.39
N ARG A 212 15.62 17.75 8.29
CA ARG A 212 15.12 16.94 9.41
C ARG A 212 13.61 16.97 9.46
N TYR A 213 12.99 15.81 9.66
CA TYR A 213 11.56 15.73 9.93
C TYR A 213 11.37 15.31 11.39
N HIS A 214 10.67 16.12 12.16
CA HIS A 214 10.36 15.84 13.57
C HIS A 214 8.90 15.42 13.71
N ILE A 215 8.66 14.28 14.33
CA ILE A 215 7.31 13.77 14.58
C ILE A 215 6.94 14.06 16.02
N SER A 216 5.86 14.82 16.19
CA SER A 216 5.28 15.18 17.48
C SER A 216 4.08 14.31 17.86
N GLY A 217 3.49 13.61 16.89
CA GLY A 217 2.38 12.70 17.13
C GLY A 217 1.98 11.94 15.87
N ALA A 218 1.32 10.79 16.05
CA ALA A 218 0.56 10.16 14.99
C ALA A 218 -0.76 9.62 15.55
N SER A 219 -1.79 9.57 14.72
CA SER A 219 -3.09 9.00 15.07
C SER A 219 -3.62 8.13 13.93
N PRO A 220 -4.24 6.98 14.22
CA PRO A 220 -4.91 6.19 13.20
C PRO A 220 -6.00 6.99 12.50
N VAL A 221 -6.18 6.75 11.19
CA VAL A 221 -7.31 7.27 10.42
C VAL A 221 -8.48 6.29 10.57
N GLU A 222 -9.59 6.76 11.15
CA GLU A 222 -10.78 5.94 11.37
C GLU A 222 -11.38 5.47 10.03
N GLY A 223 -11.67 4.17 9.95
CA GLY A 223 -12.27 3.57 8.76
C GLY A 223 -11.34 3.43 7.54
N ALA A 224 -10.03 3.65 7.69
CA ALA A 224 -9.08 3.44 6.60
C ALA A 224 -9.04 1.95 6.19
N SER A 225 -9.28 1.68 4.91
CA SER A 225 -9.11 0.34 4.35
C SER A 225 -7.62 0.00 4.20
N PRO A 226 -7.22 -1.28 4.25
CA PRO A 226 -5.88 -1.70 3.86
C PRO A 226 -5.49 -1.13 2.49
N GLY A 227 -4.24 -0.65 2.37
CA GLY A 227 -3.73 -0.03 1.15
C GLY A 227 -4.00 1.48 1.00
N MET A 228 -4.83 2.09 1.86
CA MET A 228 -5.00 3.54 1.95
C MET A 228 -4.18 4.14 3.10
N PRO A 229 -3.89 5.45 3.09
CA PRO A 229 -3.29 6.11 4.24
C PRO A 229 -4.12 5.86 5.50
N ASN A 230 -3.48 5.30 6.51
CA ASN A 230 -4.11 4.80 7.74
C ASN A 230 -3.56 5.47 9.01
N TYR A 231 -2.61 6.39 8.86
CA TYR A 231 -2.14 7.29 9.92
C TYR A 231 -2.04 8.73 9.43
N GLU A 232 -2.46 9.66 10.29
CA GLU A 232 -2.11 11.06 10.21
C GLU A 232 -0.91 11.32 11.13
N ILE A 233 0.23 11.67 10.54
CA ILE A 233 1.48 11.99 11.23
C ILE A 233 1.57 13.51 11.35
N ARG A 234 1.56 14.00 12.59
CA ARG A 234 1.82 15.41 12.90
C ARG A 234 3.32 15.61 13.07
N GLY A 235 3.87 16.58 12.34
CA GLY A 235 5.29 16.85 12.38
C GLY A 235 5.67 18.17 11.74
N GLU A 236 6.97 18.45 11.81
CA GLU A 236 7.60 19.65 11.27
C GLU A 236 8.77 19.25 10.38
N LEU A 237 8.89 19.90 9.23
CA LEU A 237 10.05 19.80 8.36
C LEU A 237 10.99 20.97 8.67
N GLU A 238 12.24 20.65 8.97
CA GLU A 238 13.36 21.58 8.98
C GLU A 238 14.13 21.43 7.66
N LEU A 239 14.17 22.51 6.87
CA LEU A 239 14.81 22.56 5.57
C LEU A 239 15.34 23.97 5.32
N ARG A 240 16.59 24.09 4.89
CA ARG A 240 17.26 25.38 4.63
C ARG A 240 17.18 26.35 5.83
N GLY A 241 17.29 25.82 7.05
CA GLY A 241 17.26 26.58 8.31
C GLY A 241 15.88 26.98 8.81
N GLU A 242 14.82 26.81 8.00
CA GLU A 242 13.45 27.08 8.41
C GLU A 242 12.80 25.80 8.95
N ARG A 243 12.00 25.92 10.02
CA ARG A 243 11.23 24.81 10.60
C ARG A 243 9.75 25.16 10.59
N LEU A 244 8.97 24.43 9.80
CA LEU A 244 7.53 24.68 9.63
C LEU A 244 6.72 23.39 9.72
N PRO A 245 5.45 23.46 10.15
CA PRO A 245 4.55 22.31 10.17
C PRO A 245 4.35 21.69 8.78
N LEU A 246 4.42 20.37 8.72
CA LEU A 246 4.13 19.58 7.52
C LEU A 246 3.47 18.26 7.95
N PRO A 247 2.14 18.25 8.20
CA PRO A 247 1.45 17.01 8.52
C PRO A 247 1.39 16.08 7.31
N LEU A 248 1.49 14.78 7.54
CA LEU A 248 1.52 13.75 6.50
C LEU A 248 0.43 12.71 6.71
N LEU A 249 -0.26 12.34 5.64
CA LEU A 249 -1.04 11.10 5.60
C LEU A 249 -0.13 9.98 5.11
N ALA A 250 -0.01 8.92 5.91
CA ALA A 250 0.88 7.80 5.63
C ALA A 250 0.14 6.46 5.70
N THR A 251 0.57 5.53 4.87
CA THR A 251 0.23 4.12 4.98
C THR A 251 1.31 3.44 5.79
N VAL A 252 0.93 2.93 6.96
CA VAL A 252 1.78 2.15 7.86
C VAL A 252 1.40 0.68 7.69
N SER A 253 2.39 -0.19 7.55
CA SER A 253 2.19 -1.63 7.37
C SER A 253 3.13 -2.41 8.29
N ASN A 254 2.59 -3.39 9.02
CA ASN A 254 3.41 -4.37 9.73
C ASN A 254 4.15 -5.24 8.72
N LEU A 255 5.39 -5.56 9.06
CA LEU A 255 6.24 -6.54 8.40
C LEU A 255 6.62 -7.62 9.43
N GLU A 256 7.33 -8.65 8.96
CA GLU A 256 7.91 -9.68 9.82
C GLU A 256 8.77 -9.08 10.95
N GLU A 257 8.92 -9.83 12.04
CA GLU A 257 9.70 -9.42 13.23
C GLU A 257 9.20 -8.11 13.87
N ARG A 258 7.92 -7.75 13.63
CA ARG A 258 7.31 -6.49 14.08
C ARG A 258 7.99 -5.25 13.50
N ASN A 259 8.72 -5.40 12.39
CA ASN A 259 9.21 -4.27 11.62
C ASN A 259 8.03 -3.55 10.96
N VAL A 260 8.25 -2.31 10.52
CA VAL A 260 7.17 -1.46 9.99
C VAL A 260 7.64 -0.78 8.71
N SER A 261 6.80 -0.82 7.68
CA SER A 261 6.93 0.06 6.52
C SER A 261 6.04 1.29 6.70
N ILE A 262 6.56 2.45 6.33
CA ILE A 262 5.85 3.73 6.32
C ILE A 262 5.99 4.31 4.92
N ALA A 263 4.86 4.46 4.23
CA ALA A 263 4.79 5.06 2.91
C ALA A 263 3.95 6.35 2.95
N ALA A 264 4.42 7.42 2.29
CA ALA A 264 3.65 8.67 2.15
C ALA A 264 3.91 9.32 0.80
N ASN A 265 2.84 9.81 0.16
CA ASN A 265 2.89 10.49 -1.14
C ASN A 265 2.25 11.86 -0.99
N PHE A 266 3.01 12.93 -1.19
CA PHE A 266 2.53 14.29 -0.98
C PHE A 266 3.30 15.33 -1.79
N ASP A 267 2.68 16.49 -1.98
CA ASP A 267 3.34 17.68 -2.51
C ASP A 267 3.55 18.70 -1.39
N PHE A 268 4.64 19.46 -1.44
CA PHE A 268 4.83 20.63 -0.57
C PHE A 268 5.36 21.83 -1.36
N ASP A 269 5.05 23.04 -0.90
CA ASP A 269 5.54 24.30 -1.48
C ASP A 269 6.95 24.62 -0.95
N ARG A 270 7.96 24.43 -1.80
CA ARG A 270 9.38 24.64 -1.45
C ARG A 270 9.70 26.07 -1.00
N THR A 271 8.90 27.05 -1.45
CA THR A 271 9.19 28.46 -1.18
C THR A 271 8.88 28.85 0.26
N GLN A 272 8.06 28.06 0.98
CA GLN A 272 7.83 28.24 2.41
C GLN A 272 9.11 28.03 3.24
N TRP A 273 10.04 27.20 2.75
CA TRP A 273 11.35 26.94 3.35
C TRP A 273 12.48 27.72 2.66
N GLY A 274 12.17 28.87 2.05
CA GLY A 274 13.18 29.76 1.47
C GLY A 274 13.85 29.27 0.18
N VAL A 275 13.42 28.14 -0.39
CA VAL A 275 13.87 27.66 -1.70
C VAL A 275 13.13 28.44 -2.78
N VAL A 276 13.59 29.65 -3.14
CA VAL A 276 12.80 30.60 -3.94
C VAL A 276 13.15 30.68 -5.42
N TYR A 277 14.30 30.13 -5.85
CA TYR A 277 14.77 30.23 -7.24
C TYR A 277 13.69 29.85 -8.24
N GLY A 278 13.49 30.66 -9.29
CA GLY A 278 12.54 30.32 -10.35
C GLY A 278 11.06 30.36 -9.95
N SER A 279 10.71 30.80 -8.74
CA SER A 279 9.31 30.91 -8.33
C SER A 279 8.60 32.03 -9.08
N GLY A 280 7.59 31.68 -9.88
CA GLY A 280 6.75 32.65 -10.59
C GLY A 280 5.88 33.51 -9.67
N ARG A 281 5.74 33.14 -8.39
CA ARG A 281 5.05 33.94 -7.37
C ARG A 281 5.90 35.11 -6.89
N LEU A 282 7.22 34.92 -6.84
CA LEU A 282 8.16 35.88 -6.24
C LEU A 282 8.92 36.70 -7.28
N PHE A 283 9.05 36.17 -8.50
CA PHE A 283 9.80 36.78 -9.59
C PHE A 283 8.98 36.86 -10.87
N ALA A 284 9.24 37.88 -11.69
CA ALA A 284 8.58 38.08 -12.96
C ALA A 284 9.51 37.79 -14.14
N ARG A 285 8.93 37.45 -15.30
CA ARG A 285 9.64 37.30 -16.58
C ARG A 285 10.79 36.27 -16.56
N LEU A 286 10.58 35.16 -15.86
CA LEU A 286 11.60 34.12 -15.61
C LEU A 286 12.05 33.34 -16.86
N GLY A 287 11.22 33.27 -17.91
CA GLY A 287 11.54 32.50 -19.11
C GLY A 287 11.87 31.03 -18.79
N TYR A 288 13.05 30.57 -19.19
CA TYR A 288 13.52 29.19 -18.92
C TYR A 288 13.87 28.91 -17.46
N HIS A 289 13.98 29.94 -16.61
CA HIS A 289 14.27 29.79 -15.18
C HIS A 289 13.01 29.53 -14.34
N LEU A 290 11.81 29.51 -14.93
CA LEU A 290 10.59 29.20 -14.19
C LEU A 290 10.66 27.77 -13.65
N VAL A 291 10.46 27.60 -12.35
CA VAL A 291 10.39 26.31 -11.66
C VAL A 291 9.16 26.35 -10.76
N PHE A 292 8.30 25.35 -10.85
CA PHE A 292 7.07 25.31 -10.06
C PHE A 292 7.39 25.21 -8.56
N ASP A 293 6.51 25.81 -7.76
CA ASP A 293 6.71 25.92 -6.31
C ASP A 293 6.45 24.58 -5.60
N LEU A 294 5.55 23.75 -6.13
CA LEU A 294 5.24 22.43 -5.58
C LEU A 294 6.26 21.38 -6.00
N ILE A 295 6.79 20.65 -5.02
CA ILE A 295 7.65 19.47 -5.20
C ILE A 295 6.90 18.25 -4.71
N SER A 296 6.90 17.19 -5.53
CA SER A 296 6.31 15.90 -5.14
C SER A 296 7.34 15.03 -4.44
N ILE A 297 6.90 14.38 -3.37
CA ILE A 297 7.67 13.43 -2.59
C ILE A 297 6.90 12.10 -2.53
N ASP A 298 7.60 11.01 -2.84
CA ASP A 298 7.19 9.65 -2.53
C ASP A 298 8.21 9.06 -1.54
N LEU A 299 7.77 8.90 -0.31
CA LEU A 299 8.54 8.45 0.84
C LEU A 299 8.26 6.97 1.07
N HIS A 300 9.29 6.13 1.05
CA HIS A 300 9.20 4.75 1.53
C HIS A 300 10.29 4.49 2.57
N VAL A 301 9.86 4.25 3.82
CA VAL A 301 10.75 4.10 4.95
C VAL A 301 10.47 2.79 5.66
N LEU A 302 11.52 1.99 5.86
CA LEU A 302 11.45 0.80 6.69
C LEU A 302 12.06 1.08 8.06
N MET A 303 11.30 0.77 9.09
CA MET A 303 11.64 0.94 10.50
C MET A 303 11.76 -0.44 11.16
N LYS A 304 12.96 -0.77 11.63
CA LYS A 304 13.21 -2.02 12.34
C LYS A 304 12.90 -1.87 13.82
N LYS A 305 12.13 -2.78 14.39
CA LYS A 305 11.91 -2.76 15.84
C LYS A 305 13.24 -3.08 16.54
N LYS A 306 13.61 -2.29 17.53
CA LYS A 306 14.75 -2.63 18.39
C LYS A 306 14.35 -3.77 19.30
N ASP A 307 15.19 -4.78 19.40
CA ASP A 307 15.05 -5.80 20.42
C ASP A 307 15.03 -5.12 21.78
N GLU A 308 14.07 -5.49 22.62
CA GLU A 308 14.12 -5.13 24.03
C GLU A 308 15.39 -5.77 24.57
N ALA A 309 16.37 -4.93 24.95
CA ALA A 309 17.53 -5.40 25.67
C ALA A 309 17.00 -6.15 26.90
N HIS A 310 17.13 -7.48 26.89
CA HIS A 310 16.80 -8.30 28.03
C HIS A 310 17.78 -7.87 29.11
N GLY A 311 17.30 -7.04 30.04
CA GLY A 311 18.08 -6.55 31.17
C GLY A 311 18.67 -7.75 31.90
N ALA A 312 19.99 -7.77 31.99
CA ALA A 312 20.75 -8.64 32.87
C ALA A 312 20.53 -8.24 34.34
#